data_AF-A0A434CMZ5-F1
#
_entry.id   AF-A0A434CMZ5-F1
#
_cell.length_a   1.000
_cell.length_b   1.000
_cell.length_c   1.000
_cell.angle_alpha   90.00
_cell.angle_beta   90.00
_cell.angle_gamma   90.00
#
_symmetry.space_group_name_H-M   'P 1'
#
loop_
_entity.id
_entity.type
_entity.pdbx_description
1 polymer ?
#
loop_
_entity_poly.entity_id
_entity_poly.type
_entity_poly.pdbx_seq_one_letter_code
_entity_poly.pdbx_strand_id
1 'polypeptide(L)'
;SYAEFLAKPGAWSVSSPQAAAIAKLTGAKLEEVPQLLKGYVFPTLEEQASDKFLGGGTVKAVEATSAFLKEQGKIDAVLPDYSKYVSSKYVTEALASN
;
A
#
# COMPACT_ATOMS: atom_id res chain seq x y z
N SER A 1 -6.46 -10.82 5.61
CA SER A 1 -6.44 -9.34 5.68
C SER A 1 -5.07 -8.87 6.16
N TYR A 2 -4.78 -7.57 6.12
CA TYR A 2 -3.51 -7.05 6.70
C TYR A 2 -3.42 -7.32 8.20
N ALA A 3 -4.53 -7.23 8.94
CA ALA A 3 -4.56 -7.55 10.38
C ALA A 3 -4.13 -9.00 10.67
N GLU A 4 -4.59 -9.98 9.89
CA GLU A 4 -4.20 -11.38 10.09
C GLU A 4 -2.72 -11.61 9.78
N PHE A 5 -2.20 -10.97 8.73
CA PHE A 5 -0.76 -11.03 8.41
C PHE A 5 0.07 -10.39 9.52
N LEU A 6 -0.29 -9.19 9.98
CA LEU A 6 0.41 -8.49 11.05
C LEU A 6 0.41 -9.29 12.36
N ALA A 7 -0.69 -9.98 12.67
CA ALA A 7 -0.78 -10.81 13.87
C ALA A 7 0.15 -12.04 13.81
N LYS A 8 0.30 -12.65 12.62
CA LYS A 8 1.08 -13.89 12.44
C LYS A 8 1.80 -13.90 11.08
N PRO A 9 2.81 -13.06 10.85
CA PRO A 9 3.42 -12.94 9.52
C PRO A 9 4.10 -14.23 9.07
N GLY A 10 4.64 -15.01 10.03
CA GLY A 10 5.23 -16.32 9.77
C GLY A 10 4.25 -17.39 9.28
N ALA A 11 2.94 -17.17 9.42
CA ALA A 11 1.93 -18.08 8.87
C ALA A 11 1.82 -18.01 7.33
N TRP A 12 2.32 -16.94 6.71
CA TRP A 12 2.44 -16.80 5.25
C TRP A 12 3.74 -17.45 4.77
N SER A 13 3.91 -18.72 5.10
CA SER A 13 5.06 -19.55 4.72
C SER A 13 4.88 -20.13 3.32
N VAL A 14 5.93 -20.80 2.80
CA VAL A 14 5.89 -21.51 1.51
C VAL A 14 4.83 -22.61 1.43
N SER A 15 4.36 -23.14 2.56
CA SER A 15 3.29 -24.14 2.61
C SER A 15 1.90 -23.53 2.77
N SER A 16 1.79 -22.21 2.90
CA SER A 16 0.52 -21.52 3.13
C SER A 16 -0.26 -21.35 1.84
N PRO A 17 -1.61 -21.49 1.88
CA PRO A 17 -2.45 -21.18 0.72
C PRO A 17 -2.33 -19.71 0.29
N GLN A 18 -2.01 -18.80 1.23
CA GLN A 18 -1.82 -17.39 0.95
C GLN A 18 -0.54 -17.14 0.13
N ALA A 19 0.59 -17.75 0.48
CA ALA A 19 1.81 -17.63 -0.31
C ALA A 19 1.66 -18.25 -1.71
N ALA A 20 0.97 -19.40 -1.81
CA ALA A 20 0.63 -20.02 -3.09
C ALA A 20 -0.24 -19.12 -3.97
N ALA A 21 -1.24 -18.46 -3.39
CA ALA A 21 -2.08 -17.51 -4.10
C ALA A 21 -1.30 -16.28 -4.59
N ILE A 22 -0.41 -15.73 -3.75
CA ILE A 22 0.45 -14.60 -4.12
C ILE A 22 1.37 -14.99 -5.28
N ALA A 23 2.08 -16.12 -5.18
CA ALA A 23 2.97 -16.60 -6.24
C ALA A 23 2.23 -16.78 -7.58
N LYS A 24 1.02 -17.35 -7.54
CA LYS A 24 0.17 -17.51 -8.74
C LYS A 24 -0.22 -16.16 -9.37
N LEU A 25 -0.52 -15.15 -8.56
CA LEU A 25 -0.97 -13.84 -9.05
C LEU A 25 0.18 -12.97 -9.57
N THR A 26 1.35 -13.04 -8.92
CA THR A 26 2.50 -12.17 -9.24
C THR A 26 3.48 -12.81 -10.21
N GLY A 27 3.48 -14.13 -10.34
CA GLY A 27 4.50 -14.90 -11.06
C GLY A 27 5.81 -15.06 -10.29
N ALA A 28 5.89 -14.60 -9.05
CA ALA A 28 7.05 -14.82 -8.19
C ALA A 28 7.20 -16.30 -7.84
N LYS A 29 8.43 -16.74 -7.54
CA LYS A 29 8.66 -18.09 -7.01
C LYS A 29 8.05 -18.19 -5.61
N LEU A 30 7.40 -19.32 -5.32
CA LEU A 30 6.74 -19.54 -4.03
C LEU A 30 7.69 -19.39 -2.85
N GLU A 31 8.94 -19.82 -3.03
CA GLU A 31 10.00 -19.78 -2.03
C GLU A 31 10.43 -18.34 -1.69
N GLU A 32 10.25 -17.41 -2.62
CA GLU A 32 10.64 -16.00 -2.47
C GLU A 32 9.54 -15.18 -1.78
N VAL A 33 8.26 -15.60 -1.89
CA VAL A 33 7.11 -14.84 -1.37
C VAL A 33 7.23 -14.47 0.12
N PRO A 34 7.55 -15.39 1.06
CA PRO A 34 7.63 -15.03 2.48
C PRO A 34 8.69 -13.96 2.76
N GLN A 35 9.78 -13.96 1.99
CA GLN A 35 10.84 -12.97 2.15
C GLN A 35 10.44 -11.62 1.53
N LEU A 36 9.80 -11.64 0.36
CA LEU A 36 9.27 -10.44 -0.28
C LEU A 36 8.27 -9.71 0.63
N LEU A 37 7.37 -10.46 1.28
CA LEU A 37 6.38 -9.89 2.22
C LEU A 37 7.02 -9.08 3.36
N LYS A 38 8.21 -9.45 3.83
CA LYS A 38 8.93 -8.69 4.88
C LYS A 38 9.45 -7.33 4.41
N GLY A 39 9.56 -7.13 3.09
CA GLY A 39 9.96 -5.86 2.50
C GLY A 39 8.84 -4.82 2.43
N TYR A 40 7.60 -5.21 2.79
CA TYR A 40 6.43 -4.34 2.72
C TYR A 40 5.94 -3.95 4.11
N VAL A 41 5.34 -2.75 4.16
CA VAL A 41 4.49 -2.32 5.27
C VAL A 41 3.05 -2.60 4.88
N PHE A 42 2.32 -3.27 5.76
CA PHE A 42 0.90 -3.55 5.61
C PHE A 42 0.13 -2.75 6.65
N PRO A 43 -0.25 -1.49 6.37
CA PRO A 43 -0.79 -0.60 7.40
C PRO A 43 -2.15 -1.08 7.92
N THR A 44 -2.42 -0.92 9.22
CA THR A 44 -3.77 -1.17 9.78
C THR A 44 -4.81 -0.22 9.16
N LEU A 45 -6.10 -0.45 9.41
CA LEU A 45 -7.13 0.47 8.92
C LEU A 45 -6.96 1.88 9.54
N GLU A 46 -6.58 1.95 10.83
CA GLU A 46 -6.30 3.21 11.53
C GLU A 46 -5.09 3.92 10.93
N GLU A 47 -4.02 3.19 10.64
CA GLU A 47 -2.85 3.76 9.96
C GLU A 47 -3.24 4.26 8.57
N GLN A 48 -3.94 3.45 7.77
CA GLN A 48 -4.41 3.84 6.44
C GLN A 48 -5.24 5.13 6.46
N ALA A 49 -6.13 5.30 7.45
CA ALA A 49 -6.95 6.49 7.60
C ALA A 49 -6.19 7.72 8.12
N SER A 50 -5.05 7.53 8.79
CA SER A 50 -4.27 8.61 9.39
C SER A 50 -3.60 9.54 8.37
N ASP A 51 -3.15 10.69 8.85
CA ASP A 51 -2.36 11.67 8.08
C ASP A 51 -1.08 11.10 7.47
N LYS A 52 -0.57 9.98 7.99
CA LYS A 52 0.59 9.28 7.42
C LYS A 52 0.30 8.73 6.03
N PHE A 53 -0.95 8.34 5.76
CA PHE A 53 -1.38 7.72 4.51
C PHE A 53 -2.54 8.51 3.88
N LEU A 54 -3.77 8.00 3.89
CA LEU A 54 -4.88 8.57 3.12
C LEU A 54 -5.45 9.86 3.72
N GLY A 55 -5.11 10.18 4.98
CA GLY A 55 -5.45 11.46 5.61
C GLY A 55 -4.62 12.65 5.08
N GLY A 56 -3.50 12.42 4.39
CA GLY A 56 -2.77 13.51 3.74
C GLY A 56 -1.38 13.16 3.19
N GLY A 57 -0.68 12.20 3.81
CA GLY A 57 0.66 11.79 3.41
C GLY A 57 0.75 11.30 1.97
N THR A 58 -0.28 10.58 1.49
CA THR A 58 -0.34 10.13 0.10
C THR A 58 -0.46 11.31 -0.89
N VAL A 59 -1.19 12.37 -0.55
CA VAL A 59 -1.28 13.57 -1.41
C VAL A 59 0.10 14.21 -1.57
N LYS A 60 0.82 14.40 -0.45
CA LYS A 60 2.18 14.94 -0.46
C LYS A 60 3.16 14.06 -1.25
N ALA A 61 3.03 12.74 -1.13
CA ALA A 61 3.87 11.79 -1.87
C ALA A 61 3.63 11.87 -3.39
N VAL A 62 2.37 12.01 -3.82
CA VAL A 62 2.01 12.17 -5.24
C VAL A 62 2.52 13.49 -5.79
N GLU A 63 2.39 14.58 -5.03
CA GLU A 63 2.89 15.90 -5.39
C GLU A 63 4.42 15.88 -5.57
N ALA A 64 5.16 15.36 -4.57
CA ALA A 64 6.61 15.24 -4.62
C ALA A 64 7.08 14.36 -5.80
N THR A 65 6.40 13.24 -6.03
CA THR A 65 6.71 12.35 -7.16
C THR A 65 6.48 13.05 -8.50
N SER A 66 5.38 13.80 -8.62
CA SER A 66 5.06 14.55 -9.85
C SER A 66 6.10 15.65 -10.10
N ALA A 67 6.51 16.37 -9.05
CA ALA A 67 7.58 17.36 -9.15
C ALA A 67 8.90 16.73 -9.63
N PHE A 68 9.29 15.60 -9.03
CA PHE A 68 10.49 14.85 -9.45
C PHE A 68 10.40 14.39 -10.91
N LEU A 69 9.26 13.83 -11.33
CA LEU A 69 9.06 13.39 -12.72
C LEU A 69 9.13 14.56 -13.71
N LYS A 70 8.62 15.74 -13.35
CA LYS A 70 8.74 16.95 -14.18
C LYS A 70 10.20 17.41 -14.30
N GLU A 71 10.93 17.43 -13.18
CA GLU A 71 12.36 17.76 -13.17
C GLU A 71 13.17 16.81 -14.07
N GLN A 72 12.82 15.52 -14.09
CA GLN A 72 13.44 14.50 -14.94
C GLN A 72 12.93 14.50 -16.40
N GLY A 73 12.05 15.45 -16.77
CA GLY A 73 11.47 15.55 -18.12
C GLY A 73 10.58 14.37 -18.52
N LYS A 74 10.00 13.66 -17.54
CA LYS A 74 9.08 12.53 -17.79
C LYS A 74 7.63 12.96 -17.97
N ILE A 75 7.28 14.15 -17.48
CA ILE A 75 5.97 14.79 -17.66
C ILE A 75 6.15 16.29 -17.92
N ASP A 76 5.25 16.89 -18.69
CA ASP A 76 5.36 18.30 -19.08
C ASP A 76 4.90 19.28 -17.98
N ALA A 77 3.95 18.84 -17.14
CA ALA A 77 3.31 19.68 -16.13
C ALA A 77 2.93 18.91 -14.86
N VAL A 78 2.73 19.65 -13.78
CA VAL A 78 2.21 19.18 -12.49
C VAL A 78 0.92 19.92 -12.15
N LEU A 79 0.09 19.35 -11.28
CA LEU A 79 -1.11 19.99 -10.79
C LEU A 79 -0.80 20.87 -9.57
N PRO A 80 -1.56 21.95 -9.33
CA PRO A 80 -1.43 22.76 -8.12
C PRO A 80 -1.97 22.06 -6.86
N ASP A 81 -2.82 21.04 -7.04
CA ASP A 81 -3.37 20.24 -5.95
C ASP A 81 -3.73 18.82 -6.44
N TYR A 82 -3.37 17.82 -5.64
CA TYR A 82 -3.64 16.41 -5.87
C TYR A 82 -4.69 15.83 -4.91
N SER A 83 -5.22 16.61 -3.97
CA SER A 83 -6.15 16.16 -2.94
C SER A 83 -7.37 15.42 -3.49
N LYS A 84 -7.93 15.88 -4.62
CA LYS A 84 -9.10 15.28 -5.27
C LYS A 84 -8.88 13.84 -5.78
N TYR A 85 -7.64 13.36 -5.82
CA TYR A 85 -7.28 12.00 -6.25
C TYR A 85 -7.00 11.05 -5.08
N VAL A 86 -7.06 11.52 -3.84
CA VAL A 86 -6.85 10.72 -2.64
C VAL A 86 -8.08 10.85 -1.74
N SER A 87 -8.57 9.74 -1.20
CA SER A 87 -9.73 9.75 -0.32
C SER A 87 -9.55 8.76 0.82
N SER A 88 -9.79 9.22 2.05
CA SER A 88 -9.89 8.37 3.24
C SER A 88 -11.31 7.86 3.50
N LYS A 89 -12.30 8.24 2.67
CA LYS A 89 -13.72 7.94 2.91
C LYS A 89 -13.97 6.46 3.19
N TYR A 90 -13.51 5.58 2.29
CA TYR A 90 -13.82 4.15 2.36
C TYR A 90 -13.10 3.43 3.51
N VAL A 91 -11.88 3.86 3.86
CA VAL A 91 -11.19 3.29 5.02
C VAL A 91 -11.85 3.73 6.33
N THR A 92 -12.33 4.97 6.39
CA THR A 92 -13.10 5.47 7.54
C THR A 92 -14.42 4.72 7.70
N GLU A 93 -15.14 4.45 6.60
CA GLU A 93 -16.36 3.63 6.61
C GLU A 93 -16.07 2.19 7.06
N ALA A 94 -14.97 1.60 6.60
CA ALA A 94 -14.53 0.26 7.03
C ALA A 94 -14.11 0.21 8.51
N LEU A 95 -13.48 1.27 9.04
CA LEU A 95 -13.16 1.41 10.46
C LEU A 95 -14.41 1.47 11.33
N ALA A 96 -15.43 2.22 10.90
CA ALA A 96 -16.68 2.36 11.64
C ALA A 96 -17.53 1.08 11.65
N SER A 97 -17.23 0.13 10.77
CA SER A 97 -18.00 -1.12 10.58
C SER A 97 -17.33 -2.36 11.18
N ASN A 98 -16.12 -2.23 11.75
CA ASN A 98 -15.39 -3.30 12.46
C ASN A 98 -15.55 -3.13 13.98
#